data_AF-A0A1B1YY58-F1
#
_entry.id   AF-A0A1B1YY58-F1
#
_cell.length_a   1.000
_cell.length_b   1.000
_cell.length_c   1.000
_cell.angle_alpha   90.00
_cell.angle_beta   90.00
_cell.angle_gamma   90.00
#
_symmetry.space_group_name_H-M   'P 1'
#
loop_
_entity.id
_entity.type
_entity.pdbx_description
1 polymer ?
#
loop_
_entity_poly.entity_id
_entity_poly.type
_entity_poly.pdbx_seq_one_letter_code
_entity_poly.pdbx_strand_id
1 'polypeptide(L)'
;MTYGWADAVGNLGVLLVLASYLGLQLGRIDSQGVAYSACNAVGAVLLLVSLTVNFNLSSVIIEIFWLAISAVGLWRGWRRRAGRQGSAE
;
A
#
# COMPACT_ATOMS: atom_id res chain seq x y z
N MET A 1 15.42 20.21 15.35
CA MET A 1 14.73 19.02 14.81
C MET A 1 15.63 18.44 13.73
N THR A 2 16.44 17.44 14.07
CA THR A 2 17.37 16.83 13.09
C THR A 2 16.57 15.82 12.27
N TYR A 3 16.45 16.05 10.96
CA TYR A 3 15.75 15.14 10.05
C TYR A 3 16.46 13.79 10.05
N GLY A 4 15.79 12.75 10.55
CA GLY A 4 16.36 11.41 10.65
C GLY A 4 16.17 10.61 9.37
N TRP A 5 16.95 9.53 9.23
CA TRP A 5 16.74 8.52 8.18
C TRP A 5 15.33 7.92 8.24
N ALA A 6 14.75 7.81 9.44
CA ALA A 6 13.39 7.34 9.65
C ALA A 6 12.35 8.28 9.03
N ASP A 7 12.52 9.60 9.15
CA ASP A 7 11.62 10.58 8.55
C ASP A 7 11.67 10.51 7.02
N ALA A 8 12.85 10.28 6.44
CA ALA A 8 13.00 10.06 5.00
C ALA A 8 12.26 8.79 4.53
N VAL A 9 12.36 7.69 5.28
CA VAL A 9 11.64 6.43 5.01
C VAL A 9 10.13 6.62 5.15
N GLY A 10 9.69 7.31 6.20
CA GLY A 10 8.28 7.63 6.42
C GLY A 10 7.69 8.47 5.29
N ASN A 11 8.40 9.53 4.88
CA ASN A 11 7.98 10.36 3.75
C ASN A 11 7.92 9.61 2.42
N LEU A 12 8.85 8.68 2.20
CA LEU A 12 8.80 7.82 1.01
C LEU A 12 7.54 6.96 1.04
N GLY A 13 7.18 6.41 2.22
CA GLY A 13 5.91 5.72 2.44
C GLY A 13 4.71 6.62 2.13
N VAL A 14 4.67 7.85 2.65
CA VAL A 14 3.62 8.84 2.38
C VAL A 14 3.49 9.11 0.87
N LEU A 15 4.61 9.41 0.20
CA LEU A 15 4.66 9.68 -1.24
C LEU A 15 4.08 8.51 -2.04
N LEU A 16 4.41 7.28 -1.64
CA LEU A 16 4.00 6.08 -2.36
C LEU A 16 2.51 5.79 -2.19
N VAL A 17 1.95 5.96 -0.98
CA VAL A 17 0.50 5.88 -0.72
C VAL A 17 -0.25 6.96 -1.51
N LEU A 18 0.22 8.21 -1.45
CA LEU A 18 -0.41 9.33 -2.16
C LEU A 18 -0.34 9.17 -3.68
N ALA A 19 0.79 8.72 -4.23
CA ALA A 19 0.93 8.45 -5.66
C ALA A 19 -0.02 7.33 -6.11
N SER A 20 -0.17 6.28 -5.29
CA SER A 20 -1.09 5.18 -5.54
C SER A 20 -2.55 5.66 -5.53
N TYR A 21 -2.91 6.51 -4.57
CA TYR A 21 -4.25 7.12 -4.49
C TYR A 21 -4.52 8.11 -5.63
N LEU A 22 -3.53 8.90 -6.02
CA LEU A 22 -3.63 9.79 -7.18
C LEU A 22 -3.81 8.99 -8.46
N GLY A 23 -3.07 7.89 -8.64
CA GLY A 23 -3.23 6.99 -9.77
C GLY A 23 -4.64 6.37 -9.82
N LEU A 24 -5.20 6.04 -8.66
CA LEU A 24 -6.60 5.60 -8.55
C LEU A 24 -7.57 6.72 -8.96
N GLN A 25 -7.40 7.93 -8.44
CA GLN A 25 -8.27 9.07 -8.71
C GLN A 25 -8.23 9.50 -10.19
N LEU A 26 -7.07 9.39 -10.83
CA LEU A 26 -6.89 9.66 -12.26
C LEU A 26 -7.40 8.52 -13.15
N GLY A 27 -7.95 7.45 -12.57
CA GLY A 27 -8.40 6.26 -13.31
C GLY A 27 -7.26 5.49 -14.00
N ARG A 28 -6.00 5.77 -13.64
CA ARG A 28 -4.82 5.06 -14.16
C ARG A 28 -4.57 3.73 -13.48
N ILE A 29 -5.03 3.60 -12.23
CA ILE A 29 -4.91 2.38 -11.44
C ILE A 29 -6.31 1.96 -11.02
N ASP A 30 -6.65 0.68 -11.22
CA ASP A 30 -7.91 0.13 -10.73
C ASP A 30 -7.79 -0.22 -9.24
N SER A 31 -8.76 0.21 -8.43
CA SER A 31 -8.91 -0.19 -7.02
C SER A 31 -8.98 -1.71 -6.83
N GLN A 32 -9.45 -2.43 -7.84
CA GLN A 32 -9.55 -3.89 -7.87
C GLN A 32 -8.26 -4.56 -8.37
N GLY A 33 -7.30 -3.75 -8.82
CA GLY A 33 -6.05 -4.18 -9.41
C GLY A 33 -4.95 -4.49 -8.38
N VAL A 34 -4.13 -5.48 -8.71
CA VAL A 34 -2.96 -5.89 -7.89
C VAL A 34 -1.99 -4.72 -7.70
N ALA A 35 -1.86 -3.81 -8.67
CA ALA A 35 -0.96 -2.67 -8.60
C ALA A 35 -1.31 -1.70 -7.45
N TYR A 36 -2.59 -1.33 -7.31
CA TYR A 36 -3.04 -0.45 -6.23
C TYR A 36 -2.74 -1.06 -4.85
N SER A 37 -3.11 -2.33 -4.67
CA SER A 37 -2.89 -3.05 -3.42
C SER A 37 -1.41 -3.27 -3.12
N ALA A 38 -0.58 -3.56 -4.11
CA ALA A 38 0.86 -3.74 -3.92
C ALA A 38 1.53 -2.44 -3.50
N CYS A 39 1.24 -1.33 -4.19
CA CYS A 39 1.76 -0.02 -3.82
C CYS A 39 1.32 0.38 -2.42
N ASN A 40 0.03 0.28 -2.08
CA ASN A 40 -0.41 0.61 -0.72
C ASN A 40 0.23 -0.27 0.36
N ALA A 41 0.39 -1.57 0.12
CA ALA A 41 1.06 -2.45 1.08
C ALA A 41 2.52 -2.02 1.31
N VAL A 42 3.25 -1.69 0.25
CA VAL A 42 4.64 -1.19 0.36
C VAL A 42 4.69 0.14 1.11
N GLY A 43 3.77 1.06 0.80
CA GLY A 43 3.67 2.36 1.47
C GLY A 43 3.38 2.23 2.96
N ALA A 44 2.40 1.39 3.33
CA ALA A 44 2.05 1.11 4.71
C ALA A 44 3.22 0.46 5.49
N VAL A 45 3.97 -0.45 4.87
CA VAL A 45 5.17 -1.05 5.50
C VAL A 45 6.24 0.00 5.77
N LEU A 46 6.53 0.88 4.81
CA LEU A 46 7.50 1.97 4.99
C LEU A 46 7.09 2.92 6.12
N LEU A 47 5.79 3.25 6.20
CA LEU A 47 5.24 4.06 7.29
C LEU A 47 5.37 3.35 8.64
N LEU A 48 5.05 2.07 8.73
CA LEU A 48 5.24 1.26 9.93
C LEU A 48 6.71 1.22 10.38
N VAL A 49 7.66 1.11 9.46
CA VAL A 49 9.10 1.16 9.77
C VAL A 49 9.47 2.53 10.36
N SER A 50 9.01 3.63 9.76
CA SER A 50 9.24 4.98 10.31
C SER A 50 8.63 5.15 11.71
N LEU A 51 7.45 4.56 11.93
CA LEU A 51 6.74 4.60 13.21
C LEU A 51 7.43 3.77 14.30
N THR A 52 8.36 2.87 13.97
CA THR A 52 9.18 2.21 15.01
C THR A 52 10.15 3.17 15.69
N VAL A 53 10.52 4.27 15.02
CA VAL A 53 11.43 5.30 15.55
C VAL A 53 10.64 6.44 16.20
N ASN A 54 9.63 6.95 15.49
CA ASN A 54 8.72 7.98 16.00
C ASN A 54 7.34 7.37 16.27
N PHE A 55 7.21 6.68 17.41
CA PHE A 55 6.02 5.88 17.70
C PHE A 55 4.76 6.73 17.85
N ASN A 56 3.77 6.43 17.00
CA ASN A 56 2.42 6.96 17.08
C ASN A 56 1.42 5.82 16.94
N LEU A 57 0.73 5.50 18.04
CA LEU A 57 -0.22 4.39 18.08
C LEU A 57 -1.36 4.56 17.07
N SER A 58 -1.89 5.78 16.93
CA SER A 58 -2.99 6.07 16.00
C SER A 58 -2.58 5.84 14.55
N SER A 59 -1.37 6.29 14.16
CA SER A 59 -0.82 6.05 12.83
C SER A 59 -0.56 4.56 12.59
N VAL A 60 -0.01 3.84 13.58
CA VAL A 60 0.23 2.39 13.46
C VAL A 60 -1.07 1.63 13.21
N ILE A 61 -2.15 1.97 13.93
CA ILE A 61 -3.45 1.32 13.74
C ILE A 61 -3.96 1.55 12.31
N ILE A 62 -3.92 2.79 11.81
CA ILE A 62 -4.35 3.12 10.45
C ILE A 62 -3.54 2.33 9.42
N GLU A 63 -2.22 2.24 9.58
CA GLU A 63 -1.39 1.51 8.62
C GLU A 63 -1.58 0.00 8.65
N ILE A 64 -1.89 -0.58 9.81
CA ILE A 64 -2.29 -1.99 9.89
C ILE A 64 -3.59 -2.23 9.10
N PHE A 65 -4.58 -1.33 9.22
CA PHE A 65 -5.80 -1.44 8.42
C PHE A 65 -5.54 -1.27 6.93
N TRP A 66 -4.71 -0.30 6.52
CA TRP A 66 -4.30 -0.14 5.12
C TRP A 66 -3.59 -1.38 4.57
N LEU A 67 -2.70 -1.97 5.36
CA LEU A 67 -2.01 -3.20 5.00
C LEU A 67 -2.99 -4.38 4.86
N ALA A 68 -3.95 -4.51 5.78
CA ALA A 68 -4.99 -5.55 5.72
C ALA A 68 -5.91 -5.39 4.50
N ILE A 69 -6.38 -4.17 4.21
CA ILE A 69 -7.19 -3.86 3.02
C ILE A 69 -6.41 -4.19 1.74
N SER A 70 -5.12 -3.83 1.73
CA SER A 70 -4.22 -4.13 0.61
C SER A 70 -4.03 -5.64 0.43
N ALA A 71 -3.85 -6.40 1.50
CA ALA A 71 -3.75 -7.86 1.43
C ALA A 71 -5.00 -8.50 0.83
N VAL A 72 -6.20 -8.02 1.20
CA VAL A 72 -7.47 -8.49 0.62
C VAL A 72 -7.56 -8.17 -0.88
N GLY A 73 -7.17 -6.96 -1.29
CA GLY A 73 -7.15 -6.57 -2.70
C GLY A 73 -6.15 -7.39 -3.53
N LEU A 74 -4.97 -7.65 -2.98
CA LEU A 74 -3.94 -8.48 -3.60
C LEU A 74 -4.43 -9.92 -3.80
N TRP A 75 -5.03 -10.51 -2.75
CA TRP A 75 -5.59 -11.87 -2.79
C TRP A 75 -6.70 -12.00 -3.84
N ARG A 76 -7.64 -11.05 -3.88
CA ARG A 76 -8.70 -11.02 -4.90
C ARG A 76 -8.14 -10.83 -6.32
N GLY A 77 -7.09 -10.02 -6.48
CA GLY A 77 -6.42 -9.80 -7.74
C GLY A 77 -5.71 -11.06 -8.26
N TRP A 78 -4.99 -11.77 -7.39
CA TRP A 78 -4.36 -13.05 -7.72
C TRP A 78 -5.40 -14.12 -8.10
N ARG A 79 -6.49 -14.24 -7.34
CA ARG A 79 -7.55 -15.23 -7.61
C ARG A 79 -8.25 -14.99 -8.95
N ARG A 80 -8.43 -13.73 -9.35
CA ARG A 80 -9.00 -13.37 -10.67
C ARG A 80 -8.07 -13.66 -11.84
N ARG A 81 -6.76 -13.53 -11.65
CA ARG A 81 -5.76 -13.90 -12.67
C ARG A 81 -5.70 -15.42 -12.86
N ALA A 82 -5.79 -16.19 -11.77
CA ALA A 82 -5.83 -17.65 -11.82
C ALA A 82 -7.06 -18.20 -12.57
N GLY A 83 -8.23 -17.56 -12.42
CA GLY A 83 -9.46 -17.98 -13.12
C GLY A 83 -9.52 -17.66 -14.63
N ARG A 84 -8.68 -16.74 -15.13
CA ARG A 84 -8.64 -16.36 -16.56
C ARG A 84 -7.75 -17.25 -17.43
N GLN A 85 -6.95 -18.14 -16.83
CA GLN A 85 -6.08 -19.07 -17.57
C GLN A 85 -6.78 -20.37 -18.01
N GLY A 86 -8.02 -20.63 -17.57
CA GLY A 86 -8.75 -21.88 -17.86
C GLY A 86 -9.80 -21.80 -18.97
N SER A 87 -9.76 -20.81 -19.88
CA SER A 87 -10.78 -20.67 -20.95
C SER A 87 -10.18 -20.42 -22.33
N ALA A 88 -8.94 -20.86 -22.54
CA ALA A 88 -8.26 -20.80 -23.84
C ALA A 88 -8.06 -22.19 -24.48
N GLU A 89 -8.83 -23.20 -24.04
CA GLU A 89 -8.91 -24.51 -24.69
C GLU A 89 -10.24 -24.70 -25.41
#